data_AF-A0A317DPN9-F1
#
_entry.id   AF-A0A317DPN9-F1
#
_cell.length_a   1.000
_cell.length_b   1.000
_cell.length_c   1.000
_cell.angle_alpha   90.00
_cell.angle_beta   90.00
_cell.angle_gamma   90.00
#
_symmetry.space_group_name_H-M   'P 1'
#
loop_
_entity.id
_entity.type
_entity.pdbx_description
1 polymer ?
#
loop_
_entity_poly.entity_id
_entity_poly.type
_entity_poly.pdbx_seq_one_letter_code
_entity_poly.pdbx_strand_id
1 'polypeptide(L)'
;MCGHPCLRHPVIGELHLTFEVLELGADDGLSVVAYGTEPGTASEDGLRLLANWSATQNQDAGTDAINSPGNRRSVNGRLPRESPIT
;
A
#
# COMPACT_ATOMS: atom_id res chain seq x y z
N MET A 1 -3.94 21.64 -25.85
CA MET A 1 -3.05 20.63 -25.25
C MET A 1 -3.33 20.64 -23.76
N CYS A 2 -3.88 19.57 -23.18
CA CYS A 2 -3.98 19.47 -21.73
C CYS A 2 -2.57 19.34 -21.16
N GLY A 3 -2.23 20.20 -20.19
CA GLY A 3 -0.88 20.31 -19.59
C GLY A 3 -0.61 19.32 -18.45
N HIS A 4 -1.42 18.26 -18.34
CA HIS A 4 -1.47 17.36 -17.20
C HIS A 4 -1.44 15.90 -17.68
N PRO A 5 -0.79 14.97 -16.95
CA PRO A 5 -0.77 13.57 -17.33
C PRO A 5 -2.19 13.00 -17.44
N CYS A 6 -2.50 12.47 -18.62
CA CYS A 6 -3.73 11.72 -18.87
C CYS A 6 -3.46 10.22 -18.67
N LEU A 7 -4.18 9.59 -17.75
CA LEU A 7 -4.17 8.14 -17.53
C LEU A 7 -5.45 7.52 -18.09
N ARG A 8 -5.32 6.43 -18.83
CA ARG A 8 -6.47 5.67 -19.33
C ARG A 8 -6.69 4.42 -18.48
N HIS A 9 -7.70 4.45 -17.63
CA HIS A 9 -8.08 3.34 -16.77
C HIS A 9 -9.22 2.53 -17.42
N PRO A 10 -9.14 1.20 -17.48
CA PRO A 10 -10.06 0.37 -18.26
C PRO A 10 -11.54 0.45 -17.81
N VAL A 11 -11.79 0.78 -16.54
CA VAL A 11 -13.14 0.79 -15.97
C VAL A 11 -13.78 2.18 -15.96
N ILE A 12 -12.99 3.25 -15.79
CA ILE A 12 -13.49 4.63 -15.58
C ILE A 12 -13.11 5.57 -16.72
N GLY A 13 -12.34 5.09 -17.70
CA GLY A 13 -11.94 5.87 -18.87
C GLY A 13 -10.74 6.76 -18.59
N GLU A 14 -10.83 8.00 -19.04
CA GLU A 14 -9.73 8.95 -19.04
C GLU A 14 -9.70 9.78 -17.75
N LEU A 15 -8.55 9.80 -17.08
CA LEU A 15 -8.28 10.62 -15.90
C LEU A 15 -7.22 11.67 -16.21
N HIS A 16 -7.54 12.93 -15.96
CA HIS A 16 -6.59 14.04 -16.01
C HIS A 16 -6.04 14.26 -14.62
N LEU A 17 -4.75 13.99 -14.44
CA LEU A 17 -4.12 14.05 -13.13
C LEU A 17 -3.20 15.27 -13.05
N THR A 18 -3.29 16.03 -11.96
CA THR A 18 -2.22 16.94 -11.55
C THR A 18 -1.15 16.14 -10.80
N PHE A 19 0.09 16.61 -10.81
CA PHE A 19 1.15 15.99 -10.02
C PHE A 19 1.96 17.04 -9.28
N GLU A 20 2.39 16.71 -8.08
CA GLU A 20 3.30 17.51 -7.26
C GLU A 20 4.40 16.60 -6.72
N VAL A 21 5.65 17.06 -6.79
CA VAL A 21 6.81 16.34 -6.26
C VAL A 21 7.34 17.10 -5.06
N LEU A 22 7.46 16.40 -3.94
CA LEU A 22 7.99 16.91 -2.69
C LEU A 22 9.24 16.11 -2.32
N GLU A 23 10.40 16.76 -2.35
CA GLU A 23 11.67 16.19 -1.88
C GLU A 23 11.69 16.18 -0.34
N LEU A 24 11.90 15.01 0.26
CA LEU A 24 11.97 14.87 1.71
C LEU A 24 13.41 15.10 2.18
N GLY A 25 13.67 16.28 2.74
CA GLY A 25 15.01 16.64 3.22
C GLY A 25 15.56 15.83 4.40
N ALA A 26 14.82 14.83 4.89
CA ALA A 26 15.27 13.93 5.95
C ALA A 26 16.20 12.82 5.43
N ASP A 27 16.08 12.44 4.15
CA ASP A 27 16.86 11.38 3.51
C ASP A 27 17.21 11.79 2.07
N ASP A 28 18.50 11.72 1.71
CA ASP A 28 18.96 12.06 0.37
C ASP A 28 18.37 11.09 -0.67
N GLY A 29 17.68 11.64 -1.68
CA GLY A 29 17.07 10.88 -2.77
C GLY A 29 15.66 10.35 -2.49
N LEU A 30 15.00 10.75 -1.40
CA LEU A 30 13.61 10.40 -1.13
C LEU A 30 12.65 11.51 -1.60
N SER A 31 11.71 11.14 -2.47
CA SER A 31 10.71 12.07 -3.00
C SER A 31 9.31 11.47 -2.86
N VAL A 32 8.35 12.30 -2.44
CA VAL A 32 6.92 11.99 -2.47
C VAL A 32 6.33 12.59 -3.74
N VAL A 33 5.60 11.78 -4.50
CA VAL A 33 4.83 12.26 -5.65
C VAL A 33 3.36 12.15 -5.33
N ALA A 34 2.68 13.28 -5.24
CA ALA A 34 1.24 13.36 -5.03
C ALA A 34 0.54 13.54 -6.38
N TYR A 35 -0.42 12.66 -6.69
CA TYR A 35 -1.29 12.79 -7.85
C TYR A 35 -2.68 13.26 -7.40
N GLY A 36 -3.18 14.30 -8.06
CA GLY A 36 -4.49 14.89 -7.78
C GLY A 36 -5.33 15.02 -9.04
N THR A 37 -6.53 15.56 -8.89
CA THR A 37 -7.45 15.88 -9.99
C THR A 37 -8.06 17.25 -9.73
N GLU A 38 -8.48 17.94 -10.78
CA GLU A 38 -9.20 19.20 -10.62
C GLU A 38 -10.60 18.95 -10.01
N PRO A 39 -11.01 19.73 -8.99
CA PRO A 39 -12.26 19.47 -8.28
C PRO A 39 -13.49 19.69 -9.15
N GLY A 40 -14.52 18.84 -8.97
CA GLY A 40 -15.75 18.90 -9.76
C GLY A 40 -15.61 18.39 -11.20
N THR A 41 -14.48 17.75 -11.55
CA THR A 41 -14.29 17.11 -12.85
C THR A 41 -14.67 15.63 -12.81
N ALA A 42 -14.97 15.04 -13.98
CA ALA A 42 -15.18 13.59 -14.09
C ALA A 42 -13.96 12.76 -13.65
N SER A 43 -12.76 13.35 -13.71
CA SER A 43 -11.53 12.72 -13.21
C SER A 43 -11.51 12.62 -11.69
N GLU A 44 -12.06 13.59 -10.96
CA GLU A 44 -12.22 13.53 -9.49
C GLU A 44 -13.13 12.37 -9.08
N ASP A 45 -14.30 12.23 -9.73
CA ASP A 45 -15.23 11.15 -9.45
C ASP A 45 -14.59 9.76 -9.74
N GLY A 46 -13.89 9.65 -10.87
CA GLY A 46 -13.14 8.46 -11.23
C GLY A 46 -12.04 8.13 -10.20
N LEU A 47 -11.25 9.11 -9.77
CA LEU A 47 -10.20 8.91 -8.77
C LEU A 47 -10.77 8.49 -7.41
N ARG A 48 -11.90 9.09 -7.00
CA ARG A 48 -12.60 8.73 -5.77
C ARG A 48 -13.17 7.30 -5.83
N LEU A 49 -13.68 6.87 -6.98
CA LEU A 49 -14.14 5.50 -7.17
C LEU A 49 -12.99 4.49 -7.05
N LEU A 50 -11.84 4.77 -7.67
CA LEU A 50 -10.64 3.94 -7.50
C LEU A 50 -10.16 3.88 -6.05
N ALA A 51 -10.16 5.01 -5.35
CA ALA A 51 -9.76 5.08 -3.95
C ALA A 51 -10.64 4.18 -3.08
N ASN A 52 -11.95 4.18 -3.33
CA ASN A 52 -12.89 3.32 -2.60
C ASN A 52 -12.65 1.82 -2.86
N TRP A 53 -12.32 1.41 -4.10
CA TRP A 53 -11.97 0.02 -4.40
C TRP A 53 -10.63 -0.40 -3.78
N SER A 54 -9.64 0.48 -3.76
CA SER A 54 -8.36 0.22 -3.09
C SER A 54 -8.53 0.02 -1.58
N ALA A 55 -9.41 0.79 -0.95
CA ALA A 55 -9.71 0.67 0.47
C ALA A 55 -10.25 -0.71 0.86
N THR A 56 -11.04 -1.37 -0.01
CA THR A 56 -11.48 -2.75 0.21
C THR A 56 -10.28 -3.71 0.23
N GLN A 57 -9.37 -3.64 -0.74
CA GLN A 57 -8.22 -4.55 -0.83
C GLN A 57 -7.25 -4.44 0.35
N ASN A 58 -7.09 -3.25 0.93
CA ASN A 58 -6.23 -3.07 2.10
C ASN A 58 -6.83 -3.69 3.39
N GLN A 59 -8.16 -3.82 3.48
CA GLN A 59 -8.79 -4.46 4.64
C GLN A 59 -8.56 -5.97 4.67
N ASP A 60 -8.53 -6.64 3.51
CA ASP A 60 -8.18 -8.06 3.44
C ASP A 60 -6.75 -8.32 3.95
N ALA A 61 -5.79 -7.43 3.62
CA ALA A 61 -4.41 -7.55 4.08
C ALA A 61 -4.23 -7.31 5.59
N GLY A 62 -5.02 -6.40 6.19
CA GLY A 62 -4.94 -6.09 7.62
C GLY A 62 -5.66 -7.08 8.53
N THR A 63 -6.67 -7.80 8.02
CA THR A 63 -7.52 -8.69 8.82
C THR A 63 -6.86 -10.06 9.10
N ASP A 64 -5.98 -10.53 8.21
CA ASP A 64 -5.20 -11.77 8.40
C ASP A 64 -4.20 -11.67 9.57
N ALA A 65 -3.60 -10.49 9.76
CA ALA A 65 -2.61 -10.25 10.81
C ALA A 65 -3.23 -10.20 12.23
N ILE A 66 -4.46 -9.68 12.37
CA ILE A 66 -5.14 -9.57 13.67
C ILE A 66 -5.85 -10.88 14.09
N ASN A 67 -6.17 -11.76 13.15
CA ASN A 67 -6.86 -13.03 13.41
C ASN A 67 -5.98 -14.26 13.18
N SER A 68 -4.66 -14.14 13.31
CA SER A 68 -3.78 -15.31 13.46
C SER A 68 -3.83 -15.78 14.91
N PRO A 69 -4.60 -16.83 15.28
CA PRO A 69 -4.43 -17.47 16.57
C PRO A 69 -3.01 -18.04 16.61
N GLY A 70 -2.19 -17.46 17.50
CA GLY A 70 -0.79 -17.81 17.68
C GLY A 70 -0.56 -19.31 17.52
N ASN A 71 0.19 -19.65 16.48
CA ASN A 71 0.73 -20.97 16.21
C ASN A 71 1.63 -21.38 17.39
N ARG A 72 0.99 -21.89 18.44
CA ARG A 72 1.60 -22.38 19.67
C ARG A 72 2.10 -23.82 19.51
N ARG A 73 2.52 -24.23 18.31
CA ARG A 73 3.07 -25.58 18.07
C ARG A 73 4.46 -25.71 18.69
N SER A 74 4.43 -26.04 19.98
CA SER A 74 5.18 -27.15 20.59
C SER A 74 6.69 -27.18 20.35
N VAL A 75 7.44 -26.36 21.09
CA VAL A 75 8.81 -26.70 21.51
C VAL A 75 8.77 -27.59 22.75
N ASN A 76 8.11 -28.74 22.64
CA ASN A 76 8.22 -29.79 23.65
C ASN A 76 9.07 -30.91 23.06
N GLY A 77 10.40 -30.79 23.20
CA GLY A 77 11.30 -31.78 22.66
C GLY A 77 12.77 -31.59 23.04
N ARG A 78 13.09 -31.88 24.30
CA ARG A 78 14.40 -32.41 24.77
C ARG A 78 15.50 -31.42 25.19
N LEU A 79 15.57 -31.20 26.50
CA LEU A 79 16.81 -31.30 27.29
C LEU A 79 16.46 -32.26 28.45
N PRO A 80 17.36 -33.12 29.02
CA PRO A 80 18.78 -32.83 29.18
C PRO A 80 19.73 -34.04 29.10
N ARG A 81 20.99 -33.78 29.53
CA ARG A 81 22.06 -34.71 29.97
C ARG A 81 22.82 -35.31 28.77
N GLU A 82 24.11 -35.10 28.56
CA GLU A 82 25.25 -34.90 29.45
C GLU A 82 26.49 -34.54 28.59
N SER A 83 27.35 -33.65 29.07
CA SER A 83 28.78 -33.64 28.73
C SER A 83 29.52 -34.28 29.94
N PRO A 84 30.78 -34.77 29.89
CA PRO A 84 31.82 -34.62 28.86
C PRO A 84 32.78 -35.85 28.68
N ILE A 85 33.90 -35.63 27.97
CA ILE A 85 35.24 -36.28 28.05
C ILE A 85 35.50 -37.58 27.24
N THR A 86 36.22 -37.44 26.12
CA THR A 86 37.64 -37.84 25.97
C THR A 86 38.23 -37.13 24.76
#